data_AF-A0AAV4NZ96-F1
#
_entry.id   AF-A0AAV4NZ96-F1
#
_cell.length_a   1.000
_cell.length_b   1.000
_cell.length_c   1.000
_cell.angle_alpha   90.00
_cell.angle_beta   90.00
_cell.angle_gamma   90.00
#
_symmetry.space_group_name_H-M   'P 1'
#
loop_
_entity.id
_entity.type
_entity.pdbx_description
1 polymer ?
#
loop_
_entity_poly.entity_id
_entity_poly.type
_entity_poly.pdbx_seq_one_letter_code
_entity_poly.pdbx_strand_id
1 'polypeptide(L)' 'MPDFEDDKYVPIPAKPGDCVLIHGSVIHKSARNNTEKPRIVYTYHVVEKANEWSKENWLQPTERLPFPSVYNN' A
#
# COMPACT_ATOMS: atom_id res chain seq x y z
N MET A 1 5.55 6.43 -17.96
CA MET A 1 4.45 5.78 -17.20
C MET A 1 3.33 5.54 -18.19
N PRO A 2 2.61 4.41 -18.12
CA PRO A 2 1.40 4.24 -18.89
C PRO A 2 0.44 5.40 -18.57
N ASP A 3 -0.17 5.97 -19.60
CA ASP A 3 -1.18 6.99 -19.42
C ASP A 3 -2.50 6.25 -19.11
N PHE A 4 -2.87 6.20 -17.85
CA PHE A 4 -4.12 5.57 -17.43
C PHE A 4 -5.23 6.61 -17.50
N GLU A 5 -6.29 6.30 -18.24
CA GLU A 5 -7.43 7.22 -18.41
C GLU A 5 -8.04 7.59 -17.05
N ASP A 6 -8.09 8.89 -16.77
CA ASP A 6 -8.45 9.43 -15.46
C ASP A 6 -9.91 9.16 -15.06
N ASP A 7 -10.79 8.98 -16.04
CA ASP A 7 -12.21 8.68 -15.90
C ASP A 7 -12.48 7.24 -15.43
N LYS A 8 -11.50 6.34 -15.54
CA LYS A 8 -11.59 4.95 -15.05
C LYS A 8 -11.35 4.83 -13.54
N TYR A 9 -10.89 5.88 -12.87
CA TYR A 9 -10.68 5.86 -11.42
C TYR A 9 -11.98 6.14 -10.66
N VAL A 10 -12.29 5.28 -9.70
CA VAL A 10 -13.45 5.45 -8.81
C VAL A 10 -12.99 5.99 -7.44
N PRO A 11 -13.52 7.13 -6.97
CA PRO A 11 -13.20 7.66 -5.64
C PRO A 11 -13.73 6.75 -4.53
N ILE A 12 -12.88 6.41 -3.56
CA ILE A 12 -13.23 5.61 -2.38
C ILE A 12 -13.06 6.48 -1.11
N PRO A 13 -14.09 7.24 -0.70
CA PRO A 13 -14.03 7.98 0.56
C PRO A 13 -14.09 7.03 1.75
N ALA A 14 -13.21 7.25 2.72
CA ALA A 14 -13.10 6.46 3.94
C ALA A 14 -13.26 7.36 5.17
N LYS A 15 -13.87 6.83 6.23
CA LYS A 15 -13.99 7.47 7.54
C LYS A 15 -12.83 7.06 8.45
N PRO A 16 -12.54 7.82 9.53
CA PRO A 16 -11.57 7.38 10.52
C PRO A 16 -11.92 6.00 11.07
N GLY A 17 -10.95 5.07 11.01
CA GLY A 17 -11.13 3.68 11.43
C GLY A 17 -11.44 2.70 10.29
N ASP A 18 -11.83 3.18 9.10
CA ASP A 18 -12.01 2.31 7.95
C ASP A 18 -10.67 1.73 7.47
N CYS A 19 -10.70 0.48 6.99
CA CYS A 19 -9.57 -0.20 6.40
C CYS A 19 -9.82 -0.44 4.91
N VAL A 20 -8.89 -0.01 4.06
CA VAL A 20 -8.94 -0.25 2.61
C VAL A 20 -7.87 -1.28 2.25
N LEU A 21 -8.30 -2.44 1.73
CA LEU A 21 -7.39 -3.46 1.22
C LEU A 21 -7.00 -3.14 -0.22
N ILE A 22 -5.70 -3.07 -0.50
CA ILE A 22 -5.14 -2.74 -1.82
C ILE A 22 -4.39 -3.97 -2.34
N HIS A 23 -4.87 -4.54 -3.45
CA HIS A 23 -4.17 -5.63 -4.14
C HIS A 23 -2.87 -5.12 -4.77
N GLY A 24 -1.79 -5.90 -4.76
CA GLY A 24 -0.45 -5.46 -5.23
C GLY A 24 -0.38 -5.00 -6.69
N SER A 25 -1.37 -5.34 -7.51
CA SER A 25 -1.46 -4.94 -8.93
C SER A 25 -2.55 -3.90 -9.22
N VAL A 26 -3.31 -3.44 -8.22
CA VAL A 26 -4.37 -2.45 -8.48
C VAL A 26 -3.75 -1.07 -8.70
N ILE A 27 -4.15 -0.41 -9.78
CA ILE A 27 -3.73 0.96 -10.05
C ILE A 27 -4.53 1.89 -9.13
N HIS A 28 -3.83 2.66 -8.30
CA HIS A 28 -4.43 3.56 -7.32
C HIS A 28 -3.67 4.88 -7.25
N LYS A 29 -4.38 5.96 -6.94
CA LYS A 29 -3.80 7.29 -6.75
C LYS A 29 -4.56 8.07 -5.70
N SER A 30 -3.96 9.14 -5.19
CA SER A 30 -4.65 10.11 -4.34
C SER A 30 -4.39 11.53 -4.85
N ALA A 31 -5.43 12.34 -4.93
CA ALA A 31 -5.30 13.75 -5.28
C ALA A 31 -4.68 14.55 -4.13
N ARG A 32 -4.09 15.69 -4.49
CA ARG A 32 -3.61 16.71 -3.54
C ARG A 32 -4.72 17.09 -2.57
N ASN A 33 -4.40 17.14 -1.28
CA ASN A 33 -5.31 17.69 -0.29
C ASN A 33 -5.29 19.22 -0.37
N ASN A 34 -6.40 19.83 -0.76
CA ASN A 34 -6.58 21.28 -0.85
C ASN A 34 -7.36 21.86 0.34
N THR A 35 -7.52 21.08 1.41
CA THR A 35 -8.21 21.50 2.64
C THR A 35 -7.20 21.79 3.75
N GLU A 36 -7.63 22.53 4.77
CA GLU A 36 -6.82 22.81 5.97
C GLU A 36 -6.75 21.62 6.95
N LYS A 37 -7.57 20.57 6.73
CA LYS A 37 -7.64 19.40 7.60
C LYS A 37 -6.66 18.32 7.11
N PRO A 38 -5.86 17.71 7.99
CA PRO A 38 -4.96 16.63 7.61
C PRO A 38 -5.75 15.36 7.25
N ARG A 39 -5.21 14.58 6.30
CA ARG A 39 -5.71 13.25 5.92
C ARG A 39 -4.66 12.20 6.32
N ILE A 40 -4.61 11.91 7.62
CA ILE A 40 -3.63 10.98 8.20
C ILE A 40 -4.05 9.55 7.89
N VAL A 41 -3.09 8.73 7.45
CA VAL A 41 -3.28 7.31 7.15
C VAL A 41 -2.11 6.51 7.69
N TYR A 42 -2.37 5.27 8.11
CA TYR A 42 -1.35 4.28 8.43
C TYR A 42 -1.42 3.15 7.41
N THR A 43 -0.27 2.78 6.84
CA THR A 43 -0.19 1.76 5.80
C THR A 43 0.93 0.78 6.11
N TYR A 44 0.67 -0.50 5.89
CA TYR A 44 1.68 -1.55 5.84
C TYR A 44 1.39 -2.48 4.67
N HIS A 45 2.41 -3.17 4.18
CA HIS A 45 2.28 -4.15 3.10
C HIS A 45 2.58 -5.53 3.67
N VAL A 46 1.86 -6.53 3.19
CA VAL A 46 2.05 -7.93 3.55
C VAL A 46 2.38 -8.70 2.29
N VAL A 47 3.33 -9.62 2.40
CA VAL A 47 3.68 -10.57 1.34
C VAL A 47 3.48 -11.98 1.88
N GLU A 48 2.97 -12.86 1.02
CA GLU A 48 2.87 -14.28 1.34
C GLU A 48 4.28 -14.90 1.37
N LYS A 49 4.67 -15.48 2.51
CA LYS A 49 6.03 -15.95 2.78
C LYS A 49 6.43 -17.14 1.92
N ALA A 50 5.45 -17.86 1.36
CA ALA A 50 5.69 -18.96 0.42
C ALA A 50 6.30 -18.51 -0.92
N ASN A 51 6.33 -17.21 -1.22
CA ASN A 51 6.88 -16.67 -2.47
C ASN A 51 8.27 -16.07 -2.30
N GLU A 52 9.06 -16.10 -3.36
CA GLU A 52 10.38 -15.46 -3.40
C GLU A 52 10.24 -13.93 -3.45
N TRP A 53 10.97 -13.24 -2.57
CA TRP A 53 11.12 -11.80 -2.65
C TRP A 53 12.19 -11.44 -3.69
N SER A 54 11.83 -10.65 -4.70
CA SER A 54 12.77 -10.28 -5.76
C SER A 54 13.99 -9.54 -5.20
N LYS A 55 15.18 -9.95 -5.64
CA LYS A 55 16.46 -9.30 -5.31
C LYS A 55 16.60 -7.91 -5.92
N GLU A 56 15.76 -7.58 -6.91
CA GLU A 56 15.75 -6.28 -7.58
C GLU A 56 14.86 -5.26 -6.87
N ASN A 57 14.03 -5.69 -5.91
CA ASN A 57 13.23 -4.77 -5.12
C ASN A 57 14.13 -3.82 -4.33
N TRP A 58 13.77 -2.54 -4.29
CA TRP A 58 14.52 -1.51 -3.58
C TRP A 58 14.64 -1.81 -2.07
N LEU A 59 13.59 -2.39 -1.47
CA LEU A 59 13.57 -2.82 -0.09
C LEU A 59 14.01 -4.29 -0.02
N GLN A 60 15.04 -4.57 0.77
CA GLN A 60 15.50 -5.93 1.04
C GLN A 60 15.44 -6.20 2.56
N PRO A 61 15.00 -7.39 2.98
CA PRO A 61 15.11 -7.80 4.37
C PRO A 61 16.59 -7.93 4.76
N THR A 62 16.89 -7.66 6.03
CA THR A 62 18.27 -7.77 6.56
C THR A 62 18.33 -8.83 7.65
N GLU A 63 19.52 -9.29 8.02
CA GLU A 63 19.69 -10.22 9.15
C GLU A 63 19.16 -9.64 10.47
N ARG A 64 19.36 -8.33 10.68
CA ARG A 64 18.86 -7.63 11.89
C ARG A 64 17.34 -7.44 11.88
N LEU A 65 16.75 -7.27 10.70
CA LEU A 65 15.32 -7.05 10.53
C LEU A 65 14.85 -7.82 9.29
N PRO A 66 14.56 -9.11 9.44
CA PRO A 66 13.83 -9.86 8.42
C PRO A 66 12.39 -9.33 8.37
N PHE A 67 11.65 -9.63 7.30
CA PHE A 67 10.21 -9.35 7.30
C PHE A 67 9.53 -10.16 8.42
N PRO A 68 8.89 -9.50 9.40
CA PRO A 68 8.29 -10.18 10.54
C PRO A 68 7.00 -10.89 10.12
N SER A 69 6.64 -11.92 10.88
CA SER A 69 5.31 -12.53 10.77
C SER A 69 4.25 -11.54 11.26
N VAL A 70 3.11 -11.50 10.59
CA VAL A 70 1.93 -10.76 11.06
C VAL A 70 1.21 -11.53 12.18
N TYR A 71 1.31 -12.85 12.18
CA TYR A 71 0.75 -13.70 13.23
C TYR A 71 1.74 -13.85 14.38
N ASN A 72 1.24 -13.62 15.60
CA ASN A 72 1.91 -14.01 16.84
C ASN A 72 1.54 -15.47 17.13
N ASN A 73 2.44 -16.41 16.87
CA ASN A 73 2.31 -17.77 17.40
C ASN A 73 2.87 -17.81 18.82
#